data_AF-A0A7S3LQX6-F1
#
_entry.id   AF-A0A7S3LQX6-F1
#
_cell.length_a   1.000
_cell.length_b   1.000
_cell.length_c   1.000
_cell.angle_alpha   90.00
_cell.angle_beta   90.00
_cell.angle_gamma   90.00
#
_symmetry.space_group_name_H-M   'P 1'
#
loop_
_entity.id
_entity.type
_entity.pdbx_description
1 polymer ?
#
loop_
_entity_poly.entity_id
_entity_poly.type
_entity_poly.pdbx_seq_one_letter_code
_entity_poly.pdbx_strand_id
1 'polypeptide(L)'
;QEDLLMKFDELLFLNSRGKNGVSFTIWDYGGQEVFYTLHHLFLTSYGVYLLVFDMQQLAKEDCENAQKYILFWLNSVSLHAPDAPILIVGTMMDQLKKRRDIYNVNEKLMEVIGSGRYSQIVDNTSEEKQLMFFPLSNISGRGIDNIRKSLENAVKDKDYVNQSIPLKWLYFLHLLQKSPDLKRIFLSDAYLIGRKAGITRTEEVNDCLELFHNLGLIVYLTATQNLRNVVALDPQWLASALGRVIRDVKVHNVDEERLKESGLSEEYKALYTSGVATIDLLEYLWGGDLSDETDYLLDLMLTTLLASRWNFNGSSKILIPCLISSVRSRKSVKPRSKGAKSVFMFDFSDSFLPIGMI
;
A
#
# COMPACT_ATOMS: atom_id res chain seq x y z
N GLN A 1 14.38 -12.12 1.25
CA GLN A 1 13.17 -11.56 1.87
C GLN A 1 12.67 -10.56 0.85
N GLU A 2 11.55 -10.82 0.19
CA GLU A 2 10.95 -9.81 -0.71
C GLU A 2 10.29 -8.77 0.19
N ASP A 3 10.73 -7.53 0.07
CA ASP A 3 10.22 -6.43 0.87
C ASP A 3 8.82 -6.03 0.37
N LEU A 4 7.86 -5.99 1.29
CA LEU A 4 6.49 -5.53 1.03
C LEU A 4 6.47 -4.10 0.49
N LEU A 5 7.26 -3.20 1.08
CA LEU A 5 7.33 -1.81 0.70
C LEU A 5 8.80 -1.36 0.66
N MET A 6 9.39 -1.33 -0.54
CA MET A 6 10.79 -0.97 -0.68
C MET A 6 10.91 0.51 -1.04
N LYS A 7 11.61 1.30 -0.22
CA LYS A 7 12.08 2.62 -0.65
C LYS A 7 13.15 2.42 -1.72
N PHE A 8 12.83 2.76 -2.95
CA PHE A 8 13.68 2.51 -4.11
C PHE A 8 14.72 3.62 -4.32
N ASP A 9 14.29 4.89 -4.25
CA ASP A 9 15.14 6.05 -4.54
C ASP A 9 14.56 7.37 -4.00
N GLU A 10 15.38 8.42 -3.96
CA GLU A 10 14.97 9.81 -3.78
C GLU A 10 15.40 10.63 -5.00
N LEU A 11 14.41 11.19 -5.72
CA LEU A 11 14.67 12.03 -6.88
C LEU A 11 14.42 13.50 -6.54
N LEU A 12 15.30 14.36 -7.03
CA LEU A 12 15.12 15.81 -6.98
C LEU A 12 14.99 16.35 -8.40
N PHE A 13 13.82 16.86 -8.75
CA PHE A 13 13.58 17.54 -10.01
C PHE A 13 13.69 19.04 -9.81
N LEU A 14 14.73 19.64 -10.37
CA LEU A 14 14.92 21.09 -10.35
C LEU A 14 14.24 21.69 -11.58
N ASN A 15 13.35 22.67 -11.37
CA ASN A 15 12.84 23.45 -12.49
C ASN A 15 14.00 24.15 -13.21
N SER A 16 13.86 24.38 -14.52
CA SER A 16 14.78 25.08 -15.46
C SER A 16 15.42 26.39 -14.96
N ARG A 17 14.95 26.97 -13.85
CA ARG A 17 15.50 28.17 -13.19
C ARG A 17 16.24 27.91 -11.87
N GLY A 18 16.42 26.65 -11.46
CA GLY A 18 17.24 26.22 -10.33
C GLY A 18 16.79 26.66 -8.93
N LYS A 19 15.57 27.20 -8.77
CA LYS A 19 15.13 27.82 -7.50
C LYS A 19 13.98 27.12 -6.78
N ASN A 20 13.09 26.41 -7.49
CA ASN A 20 11.98 25.66 -6.91
C ASN A 20 11.97 24.27 -7.57
N GLY A 21 12.37 23.24 -6.82
CA GLY A 21 12.35 21.85 -7.29
C GLY A 21 11.37 21.02 -6.48
N VAL A 22 10.84 19.96 -7.09
CA VAL A 22 10.01 18.96 -6.41
C VAL A 22 10.89 17.76 -6.10
N SER A 23 10.84 17.26 -4.87
CA SER A 23 11.48 16.01 -4.49
C SER A 23 10.44 14.90 -4.39
N PHE A 24 10.79 13.71 -4.88
CA PHE A 24 9.96 12.53 -4.80
C PHE A 24 10.72 11.43 -4.05
N THR A 25 10.03 10.77 -3.13
CA THR A 25 10.46 9.48 -2.58
C THR A 25 9.71 8.38 -3.32
N ILE A 26 10.43 7.42 -3.87
CA ILE A 26 9.85 6.32 -4.64
C ILE A 26 9.69 5.10 -3.74
N TRP A 27 8.47 4.57 -3.71
CA TRP A 27 8.11 3.33 -3.05
C TRP A 27 7.71 2.28 -4.08
N ASP A 28 8.26 1.08 -3.94
CA ASP A 28 7.86 -0.11 -4.71
C ASP A 28 6.98 -0.99 -3.82
N TYR A 29 5.77 -1.28 -4.30
CA TYR A 29 4.80 -2.11 -3.59
C TYR A 29 4.94 -3.55 -4.08
N GLY A 30 5.30 -4.46 -3.19
CA GLY A 30 5.45 -5.88 -3.49
C GLY A 30 4.15 -6.47 -4.04
N GLY A 31 4.23 -7.10 -5.21
CA GLY A 31 3.06 -7.65 -5.93
C GLY A 31 2.48 -8.95 -5.36
N GLN A 32 2.78 -9.32 -4.11
CA GLN A 32 2.23 -10.54 -3.52
C GLN A 32 0.80 -10.29 -3.03
N GLU A 33 -0.15 -11.11 -3.49
CA GLU A 33 -1.59 -10.90 -3.23
C GLU A 33 -1.96 -10.83 -1.75
N VAL A 34 -1.22 -11.55 -0.89
CA VAL A 34 -1.42 -11.57 0.56
C VAL A 34 -1.27 -10.18 1.18
N PHE A 35 -0.48 -9.31 0.56
CA PHE A 35 -0.21 -7.97 1.04
C PHE A 35 -1.18 -6.92 0.50
N TYR A 36 -2.04 -7.26 -0.45
CA TYR A 36 -3.05 -6.33 -0.97
C TYR A 36 -4.01 -5.85 0.11
N THR A 37 -4.23 -6.66 1.14
CA THR A 37 -5.01 -6.27 2.33
C THR A 37 -4.40 -5.08 3.09
N LEU A 38 -3.11 -4.77 2.88
CA LEU A 38 -2.37 -3.72 3.58
C LEU A 38 -2.35 -2.39 2.81
N HIS A 39 -2.86 -2.34 1.57
CA HIS A 39 -2.82 -1.14 0.73
C HIS A 39 -3.39 0.11 1.41
N HIS A 40 -4.50 -0.04 2.14
CA HIS A 40 -5.15 1.07 2.84
C HIS A 40 -4.29 1.73 3.93
N LEU A 41 -3.19 1.10 4.37
CA LEU A 41 -2.27 1.66 5.35
C LEU A 41 -1.19 2.55 4.73
N PHE A 42 -0.86 2.31 3.46
CA PHE A 42 0.33 2.86 2.81
C PHE A 42 0.00 3.69 1.57
N LEU A 43 -1.18 3.53 0.97
CA LEU A 43 -1.63 4.38 -0.13
C LEU A 43 -2.17 5.69 0.45
N THR A 44 -1.47 6.80 0.19
CA THR A 44 -1.86 8.15 0.63
C THR A 44 -2.30 9.03 -0.55
N SER A 45 -3.11 10.05 -0.26
CA SER A 45 -3.59 10.99 -1.28
C SER A 45 -2.56 12.08 -1.67
N TYR A 46 -1.46 12.23 -0.92
CA TYR A 46 -0.38 13.19 -1.28
C TYR A 46 0.67 12.55 -2.20
N GLY A 47 0.54 11.26 -2.50
CA GLY A 47 1.38 10.55 -3.45
C GLY A 47 1.00 10.78 -4.92
N VAL A 48 1.82 10.22 -5.80
CA VAL A 48 1.51 10.02 -7.23
C VAL A 48 1.78 8.57 -7.55
N TYR A 49 0.87 7.93 -8.27
CA TYR A 49 0.97 6.51 -8.56
C TYR A 49 1.37 6.28 -10.00
N LEU A 50 2.36 5.41 -10.19
CA LEU A 50 2.73 4.87 -11.49
C LEU A 50 2.15 3.47 -11.61
N LEU A 51 1.11 3.30 -12.42
CA LEU A 51 0.61 1.96 -12.76
C LEU A 51 1.43 1.43 -13.94
N VAL A 52 2.36 0.53 -13.64
CA VAL A 52 3.30 -0.01 -14.61
C VAL A 52 2.80 -1.36 -15.13
N PHE A 53 2.70 -1.53 -16.44
CA PHE A 53 2.28 -2.79 -17.06
C PHE A 53 3.17 -3.19 -18.25
N ASP A 54 3.23 -4.48 -18.58
CA ASP A 54 3.94 -5.00 -19.76
C ASP A 54 3.04 -4.93 -21.00
N MET A 55 3.41 -4.10 -21.98
CA MET A 55 2.61 -3.91 -23.20
C MET A 55 2.48 -5.18 -24.03
N GLN A 56 3.43 -6.12 -23.95
CA GLN A 56 3.34 -7.37 -24.69
C GLN A 56 2.16 -8.23 -24.22
N GLN A 57 1.79 -8.14 -22.95
CA GLN A 57 0.68 -8.92 -22.40
C GLN A 57 -0.66 -8.40 -22.92
N LEU A 58 -0.83 -7.08 -23.04
CA LEU A 58 -2.03 -6.48 -23.63
C LEU A 58 -2.06 -6.59 -25.16
N ALA A 59 -0.92 -6.67 -25.82
CA ALA A 59 -0.85 -6.84 -27.27
C ALA A 59 -1.34 -8.23 -27.73
N LYS A 60 -1.31 -9.25 -26.86
CA LYS A 60 -1.82 -10.61 -27.13
C LYS A 60 -3.35 -10.63 -27.23
N GLU A 61 -3.91 -11.58 -27.97
CA GLU A 61 -5.38 -11.77 -28.04
C GLU A 61 -5.95 -12.14 -26.66
N ASP A 62 -5.38 -13.16 -26.03
CA ASP A 62 -5.67 -13.51 -24.64
C ASP A 62 -4.90 -12.58 -23.69
N CYS A 63 -5.59 -11.52 -23.25
CA CYS A 63 -5.04 -10.49 -22.39
C CYS A 63 -5.88 -10.25 -21.12
N GLU A 64 -6.86 -11.11 -20.82
CA GLU A 64 -7.79 -10.94 -19.70
C GLU A 64 -7.09 -10.75 -18.36
N ASN A 65 -6.02 -11.52 -18.11
CA ASN A 65 -5.28 -11.44 -16.86
C ASN A 65 -4.58 -10.08 -16.70
N ALA A 66 -4.01 -9.54 -17.78
CA ALA A 66 -3.40 -8.22 -17.77
C ALA A 66 -4.46 -7.12 -17.54
N GLN A 67 -5.63 -7.25 -18.17
CA GLN A 67 -6.76 -6.33 -17.97
C GLN A 67 -7.26 -6.36 -16.51
N LYS A 68 -7.45 -7.56 -15.94
CA LYS A 68 -7.85 -7.76 -14.53
C LYS A 68 -6.82 -7.17 -13.57
N TYR A 69 -5.54 -7.37 -13.83
CA TYR A 69 -4.46 -6.80 -13.03
C TYR A 69 -4.46 -5.27 -13.03
N ILE A 70 -4.59 -4.66 -14.22
CA ILE A 70 -4.64 -3.19 -14.35
C ILE A 70 -5.86 -2.63 -13.64
N LEU A 71 -7.04 -3.22 -13.85
CA LEU A 71 -8.26 -2.80 -13.15
C LEU A 71 -8.14 -2.97 -11.64
N PHE A 72 -7.56 -4.06 -11.17
CA PHE A 72 -7.35 -4.30 -9.75
C PHE A 72 -6.56 -3.14 -9.11
N TRP A 73 -5.42 -2.77 -9.70
CA TRP A 73 -4.58 -1.68 -9.17
C TRP A 73 -5.22 -0.31 -9.31
N LEU A 74 -5.86 0.00 -10.45
CA LEU A 74 -6.58 1.25 -10.63
C LEU A 74 -7.66 1.42 -9.57
N ASN A 75 -8.47 0.39 -9.33
CA ASN A 75 -9.51 0.44 -8.32
C ASN A 75 -8.94 0.53 -6.91
N SER A 76 -7.84 -0.17 -6.62
CA SER A 76 -7.19 -0.11 -5.31
C SER A 76 -6.67 1.29 -5.00
N VAL A 77 -5.97 1.93 -5.93
CA VAL A 77 -5.51 3.31 -5.77
C VAL A 77 -6.70 4.27 -5.69
N SER A 78 -7.69 4.12 -6.57
CA SER A 78 -8.85 5.02 -6.61
C SER A 78 -9.68 4.98 -5.32
N LEU A 79 -9.72 3.82 -4.67
CA LEU A 79 -10.42 3.64 -3.40
C LEU A 79 -9.67 4.25 -2.22
N HIS A 80 -8.35 4.03 -2.14
CA HIS A 80 -7.56 4.40 -0.97
C HIS A 80 -6.91 5.80 -1.08
N ALA A 81 -6.70 6.28 -2.31
CA ALA A 81 -6.09 7.57 -2.60
C ALA A 81 -6.87 8.33 -3.70
N PRO A 82 -8.14 8.71 -3.45
CA PRO A 82 -9.06 9.21 -4.47
C PRO A 82 -8.65 10.54 -5.13
N ASP A 83 -7.73 11.29 -4.54
CA ASP A 83 -7.26 12.59 -5.06
C ASP A 83 -5.84 12.53 -5.66
N ALA A 84 -5.20 11.36 -5.58
CA ALA A 84 -3.84 11.15 -6.04
C ALA A 84 -3.81 10.95 -7.56
N PRO A 85 -2.93 11.63 -8.29
CA PRO A 85 -2.78 11.42 -9.72
C PRO A 85 -2.25 10.02 -10.04
N ILE A 86 -2.73 9.42 -11.14
CA ILE A 86 -2.27 8.12 -11.65
C ILE A 86 -1.71 8.28 -13.05
N LEU A 87 -0.46 7.90 -13.28
CA LEU A 87 0.10 7.77 -14.62
C LEU A 87 0.14 6.29 -14.99
N ILE A 88 -0.45 5.96 -16.13
CA ILE A 88 -0.40 4.61 -16.68
C ILE A 88 0.86 4.49 -17.53
N VAL A 89 1.77 3.58 -17.20
CA VAL A 89 3.06 3.41 -17.87
C VAL A 89 3.15 2.03 -18.52
N GLY A 90 3.26 2.01 -19.85
CA GLY A 90 3.41 0.78 -20.63
C GLY A 90 4.88 0.48 -20.90
N THR A 91 5.41 -0.57 -20.29
CA THR A 91 6.80 -1.03 -20.44
C THR A 91 6.96 -1.99 -21.62
N MET A 92 8.21 -2.35 -21.93
CA MET A 92 8.59 -3.28 -22.99
C MET A 92 8.21 -2.78 -24.39
N MET A 93 8.16 -1.45 -24.59
CA MET A 93 7.90 -0.86 -25.92
C MET A 93 8.88 -1.37 -26.98
N ASP A 94 10.14 -1.59 -26.62
CA ASP A 94 11.17 -2.12 -27.54
C ASP A 94 10.91 -3.54 -28.04
N GLN A 95 10.08 -4.32 -27.34
CA GLN A 95 9.71 -5.67 -27.77
C GLN A 95 8.56 -5.66 -28.79
N LEU A 96 7.85 -4.55 -28.95
CA LEU A 96 6.79 -4.40 -29.94
C LEU A 96 7.36 -4.09 -31.32
N LYS A 97 7.23 -5.04 -32.24
CA LYS A 97 7.80 -4.96 -33.60
C LYS A 97 7.14 -3.91 -34.48
N LYS A 98 5.86 -3.58 -34.24
CA LYS A 98 5.09 -2.66 -35.09
C LYS A 98 4.47 -1.55 -34.24
N ARG A 99 4.58 -0.29 -34.71
CA ARG A 99 3.91 0.87 -34.07
C ARG A 99 2.41 0.69 -33.90
N ARG A 100 1.74 -0.03 -34.82
CA ARG A 100 0.29 -0.33 -34.72
C ARG A 100 -0.07 -1.08 -33.43
N ASP A 101 0.86 -1.89 -32.89
CA ASP A 101 0.59 -2.71 -31.73
C ASP A 101 0.48 -1.84 -30.47
N ILE A 102 1.20 -0.71 -30.41
CA ILE A 102 1.06 0.32 -29.36
C ILE A 102 -0.36 0.90 -29.36
N TYR A 103 -0.90 1.21 -30.54
CA TYR A 103 -2.27 1.72 -30.67
C TYR A 103 -3.31 0.66 -30.32
N ASN A 104 -3.09 -0.60 -30.68
CA ASN A 104 -3.99 -1.68 -30.27
C ASN A 104 -4.02 -1.85 -28.75
N VAL A 105 -2.89 -1.70 -28.07
CA VAL A 105 -2.81 -1.66 -26.59
C VAL A 105 -3.63 -0.48 -26.05
N ASN A 106 -3.53 0.69 -26.68
CA ASN A 106 -4.33 1.88 -26.29
C ASN A 106 -5.84 1.61 -26.38
N GLU A 107 -6.32 1.07 -27.49
CA GLU A 107 -7.76 0.79 -27.68
C GLU A 107 -8.29 -0.19 -26.63
N LYS A 108 -7.54 -1.25 -26.35
CA LYS A 108 -7.91 -2.23 -25.31
C LYS A 108 -7.93 -1.61 -23.92
N LEU A 109 -6.98 -0.73 -23.60
CA LEU A 109 -6.98 -0.03 -22.33
C LEU A 109 -8.19 0.91 -22.22
N MET A 110 -8.50 1.66 -23.28
CA MET A 110 -9.66 2.56 -23.32
C MET A 110 -10.97 1.80 -23.13
N GLU A 111 -11.10 0.62 -23.76
CA GLU A 111 -12.25 -0.27 -23.61
C GLU A 111 -12.41 -0.77 -22.17
N VAL A 112 -11.33 -1.23 -21.56
CA VAL A 112 -11.34 -1.85 -20.22
C VAL A 112 -11.55 -0.82 -19.11
N ILE A 113 -10.81 0.29 -19.19
CA ILE A 113 -10.84 1.37 -18.18
C ILE A 113 -12.14 2.16 -18.31
N GLY A 114 -12.60 2.39 -19.55
CA GLY A 114 -13.79 3.18 -19.85
C GLY A 114 -13.55 4.68 -19.64
N SER A 115 -14.27 5.50 -20.40
CA SER A 115 -14.18 6.96 -20.26
C SER A 115 -14.83 7.43 -18.94
N GLY A 116 -14.11 8.25 -18.17
CA GLY A 116 -14.65 9.01 -17.04
C GLY A 116 -14.80 8.25 -15.72
N ARG A 117 -14.41 6.97 -15.63
CA ARG A 117 -14.41 6.23 -14.36
C ARG A 117 -13.32 6.68 -13.38
N TYR A 118 -12.19 7.14 -13.92
CA TYR A 118 -11.00 7.49 -13.15
C TYR A 118 -10.54 8.90 -13.52
N SER A 119 -11.05 9.91 -12.80
CA SER A 119 -10.67 11.32 -13.00
C SER A 119 -9.22 11.64 -12.63
N GLN A 120 -8.57 10.72 -11.90
CA GLN A 120 -7.19 10.81 -11.43
C GLN A 120 -6.15 10.50 -12.52
N ILE A 121 -6.55 9.84 -13.61
CA ILE A 121 -5.61 9.43 -14.66
C ILE A 121 -5.06 10.69 -15.35
N VAL A 122 -3.74 10.79 -15.38
CA VAL A 122 -3.02 11.90 -16.01
C VAL A 122 -2.87 11.61 -17.50
N ASP A 123 -3.40 12.50 -18.33
CA ASP A 123 -3.30 12.41 -19.78
C ASP A 123 -1.84 12.49 -20.26
N ASN A 124 -1.48 11.63 -21.22
CA ASN A 124 -0.22 11.76 -21.93
C ASN A 124 -0.32 12.81 -23.04
N THR A 125 0.06 14.04 -22.73
CA THR A 125 0.03 15.18 -23.67
C THR A 125 1.23 15.24 -24.64
N SER A 126 2.08 14.22 -24.66
CA SER A 126 3.43 14.29 -25.26
C SER A 126 3.52 13.79 -26.70
N GLU A 127 2.49 13.11 -27.21
CA GLU A 127 2.54 12.44 -28.52
C GLU A 127 1.56 13.02 -29.55
N GLU A 128 1.89 12.87 -30.84
CA GLU A 128 1.08 13.31 -32.01
C GLU A 128 -0.31 12.64 -32.08
N LYS A 129 -0.51 11.56 -31.32
CA LYS A 129 -1.81 10.94 -31.06
C LYS A 129 -1.92 10.73 -29.55
N GLN A 130 -3.02 11.19 -28.97
CA GLN A 130 -3.28 11.17 -27.54
C GLN A 130 -3.46 9.73 -27.07
N LEU A 131 -2.38 9.09 -26.61
CA LEU A 131 -2.43 7.82 -25.89
C LEU A 131 -2.91 8.08 -24.46
N MET A 132 -3.64 7.14 -23.88
CA MET A 132 -4.05 7.24 -22.46
C MET A 132 -2.93 6.82 -21.49
N PHE A 133 -1.80 6.33 -22.01
CA PHE A 133 -0.68 5.83 -21.24
C PHE A 133 0.65 6.35 -21.80
N PHE A 134 1.72 6.21 -21.01
CA PHE A 134 3.08 6.59 -21.35
C PHE A 134 3.89 5.36 -21.79
N PRO A 135 4.20 5.19 -23.09
CA PRO A 135 5.02 4.07 -23.54
C PRO A 135 6.49 4.26 -23.15
N LEU A 136 7.12 3.20 -22.66
CA LEU A 136 8.49 3.17 -22.16
C LEU A 136 9.27 2.01 -22.79
N SER A 137 10.46 2.33 -23.31
CA SER A 137 11.44 1.33 -23.70
C SER A 137 12.38 1.05 -22.54
N ASN A 138 12.46 -0.21 -22.13
CA ASN A 138 13.29 -0.66 -21.03
C ASN A 138 14.78 -0.71 -21.43
N ILE A 139 15.07 -0.89 -22.72
CA ILE A 139 16.45 -0.90 -23.22
C ILE A 139 17.00 0.52 -23.41
N SER A 140 16.24 1.38 -24.09
CA SER A 140 16.73 2.71 -24.49
C SER A 140 16.41 3.83 -23.50
N GLY A 141 15.50 3.58 -22.53
CA GLY A 141 14.98 4.63 -21.64
C GLY A 141 14.09 5.66 -22.35
N ARG A 142 13.75 5.44 -23.62
CA ARG A 142 12.84 6.34 -24.36
C ARG A 142 11.47 6.35 -23.68
N GLY A 143 10.99 7.55 -23.37
CA GLY A 143 9.71 7.78 -22.68
C GLY A 143 9.87 8.29 -21.25
N ILE A 144 11.03 8.05 -20.60
CA ILE A 144 11.26 8.45 -19.19
C ILE A 144 11.12 9.96 -18.99
N ASP A 145 11.66 10.78 -19.90
CA ASP A 145 11.60 12.24 -19.74
C ASP A 145 10.17 12.79 -19.82
N ASN A 146 9.31 12.16 -20.64
CA ASN A 146 7.88 12.50 -20.69
C ASN A 146 7.17 12.11 -19.39
N ILE A 147 7.49 10.95 -18.83
CA ILE A 147 6.96 10.50 -17.53
C ILE A 147 7.38 11.47 -16.43
N ARG A 148 8.67 11.82 -16.34
CA ARG A 148 9.20 12.79 -15.35
C ARG A 148 8.50 14.14 -15.45
N LYS A 149 8.38 14.69 -16.66
CA LYS A 149 7.69 15.96 -16.89
C LYS A 149 6.21 15.88 -16.50
N SER A 150 5.55 14.75 -16.76
CA SER A 150 4.14 14.55 -16.42
C SER A 150 3.93 14.38 -14.92
N LEU A 151 4.85 13.69 -14.24
CA LEU A 151 4.88 13.59 -12.77
C LEU A 151 5.00 14.97 -12.11
N GLU A 152 5.97 15.78 -12.54
CA GLU A 152 6.13 17.15 -12.04
C GLU A 152 4.86 17.98 -12.27
N ASN A 153 4.29 17.92 -13.47
CA ASN A 153 3.07 18.67 -13.79
C ASN A 153 1.84 18.19 -13.02
N ALA A 154 1.76 16.92 -12.64
CA ALA A 154 0.64 16.37 -11.89
C ALA A 154 0.59 16.87 -10.44
N VAL A 155 1.73 17.26 -9.87
CA VAL A 155 1.84 17.68 -8.46
C VAL A 155 2.18 19.15 -8.26
N LYS A 156 2.73 19.83 -9.26
CA LYS A 156 3.22 21.21 -9.11
C LYS A 156 2.19 22.21 -8.57
N ASP A 157 0.90 21.96 -8.82
CA ASP A 157 -0.20 22.85 -8.44
C ASP A 157 -0.97 22.33 -7.21
N LYS A 158 -0.53 21.21 -6.61
CA LYS A 158 -1.17 20.64 -5.41
C LYS A 158 -0.81 21.46 -4.17
N ASP A 159 -1.78 21.65 -3.28
CA ASP A 159 -1.62 22.47 -2.07
C ASP A 159 -0.50 21.95 -1.16
N TYR A 160 -0.40 20.63 -1.00
CA TYR A 160 0.60 20.00 -0.13
C TYR A 160 2.05 20.16 -0.65
N VAL A 161 2.23 20.50 -1.93
CA VAL A 161 3.54 20.81 -2.53
C VAL A 161 3.89 22.29 -2.37
N ASN A 162 2.89 23.19 -2.46
CA ASN A 162 3.11 24.64 -2.45
C ASN A 162 2.97 25.29 -1.06
N GLN A 163 2.52 24.54 -0.06
CA GLN A 163 2.42 25.04 1.30
C GLN A 163 3.80 25.43 1.86
N SER A 164 3.84 26.56 2.56
CA SER A 164 5.04 26.98 3.29
C SER A 164 5.12 26.24 4.63
N ILE A 165 6.17 25.45 4.82
CA ILE A 165 6.42 24.73 6.07
C ILE A 165 7.47 25.45 6.93
N PRO A 166 7.30 25.52 8.26
CA PRO A 166 8.31 26.10 9.15
C PRO A 166 9.66 25.38 9.06
N LEU A 167 10.77 26.12 9.01
CA LEU A 167 12.12 25.53 8.99
C LEU A 167 12.40 24.60 10.17
N LYS A 168 11.80 24.87 11.33
CA LYS A 168 11.89 23.98 12.50
C LYS A 168 11.27 22.60 12.27
N TRP A 169 10.28 22.48 11.39
CA TRP A 169 9.69 21.18 11.03
C TRP A 169 10.64 20.37 10.17
N LEU A 170 11.31 21.02 9.21
CA LEU A 170 12.38 20.38 8.43
C LEU A 170 13.55 19.94 9.30
N TYR A 171 13.94 20.78 10.26
CA TYR A 171 14.98 20.41 11.21
C TYR A 171 14.54 19.26 12.13
N PHE A 172 13.26 19.23 12.54
CA PHE A 172 12.69 18.11 13.28
C PHE A 172 12.75 16.80 12.48
N LEU A 173 12.31 16.80 11.22
CA LEU A 173 12.42 15.66 10.32
C LEU A 173 13.88 15.18 10.18
N HIS A 174 14.82 16.12 9.98
CA HIS A 174 16.24 15.79 9.93
C HIS A 174 16.74 15.10 11.21
N LEU A 175 16.30 15.55 12.39
CA LEU A 175 16.67 14.91 13.65
C LEU A 175 16.07 13.50 13.78
N LEU A 176 14.84 13.28 13.29
CA LEU A 176 14.23 11.94 13.25
C LEU A 176 15.02 11.00 12.35
N GLN A 177 15.49 11.48 11.19
CA GLN A 177 16.23 10.68 10.21
C GLN A 177 17.70 10.45 10.57
N LYS A 178 18.27 11.22 11.51
CA LYS A 178 19.70 11.15 11.89
C LYS A 178 20.09 9.83 12.56
N SER A 179 19.11 9.07 13.06
CA SER A 179 19.32 7.76 13.69
C SER A 179 18.66 6.67 12.83
N PRO A 180 19.26 6.31 11.68
CA PRO A 180 18.64 5.38 10.72
C PRO A 180 18.41 3.97 11.28
N ASP A 181 19.11 3.61 12.35
CA ASP A 181 18.90 2.35 13.08
C ASP A 181 17.59 2.35 13.85
N LEU A 182 17.05 3.52 14.21
CA LEU A 182 15.76 3.65 14.86
C LEU A 182 14.65 3.62 13.81
N LYS A 183 14.03 2.45 13.67
CA LYS A 183 12.90 2.23 12.76
C LYS A 183 11.57 2.83 13.26
N ARG A 184 11.50 3.10 14.56
CA ARG A 184 10.33 3.63 15.26
C ARG A 184 10.75 4.38 16.52
N ILE A 185 9.86 5.22 17.03
CA ILE A 185 10.00 5.90 18.32
C ILE A 185 8.65 5.99 19.02
N PHE A 186 8.66 6.20 20.34
CA PHE A 186 7.46 6.58 21.06
C PHE A 186 7.14 8.06 20.88
N LEU A 187 5.87 8.43 20.98
CA LEU A 187 5.41 9.81 20.85
C LEU A 187 6.06 10.74 21.88
N SER A 188 6.33 10.24 23.09
CA SER A 188 7.08 10.98 24.11
C SER A 188 8.48 11.40 23.65
N ASP A 189 9.16 10.52 22.90
CA ASP A 189 10.48 10.81 22.34
C ASP A 189 10.36 11.79 21.17
N ALA A 190 9.33 11.65 20.34
CA ALA A 190 9.02 12.62 19.30
C ALA A 190 8.84 14.03 19.88
N TYR A 191 8.16 14.18 21.03
CA TYR A 191 8.04 15.47 21.73
C TYR A 191 9.40 15.98 22.24
N LEU A 192 10.25 15.11 22.78
CA LEU A 192 11.59 15.50 23.24
C LEU A 192 12.47 15.98 22.07
N ILE A 193 12.43 15.28 20.94
CA ILE A 193 13.15 15.64 19.72
C ILE A 193 12.57 16.94 19.13
N GLY A 194 11.24 17.09 19.14
CA GLY A 194 10.56 18.33 18.75
C GLY A 194 11.05 19.54 19.53
N ARG A 195 11.21 19.41 20.86
CA ARG A 195 11.79 20.48 21.69
C ARG A 195 13.23 20.82 21.30
N LYS A 196 14.06 19.83 20.97
CA LYS A 196 15.42 20.07 20.45
C LYS A 196 15.40 20.81 19.11
N ALA A 197 14.37 20.58 18.29
CA ALA A 197 14.15 21.30 17.04
C ALA A 197 13.53 22.71 17.21
N GLY A 198 13.22 23.12 18.45
CA GLY A 198 12.57 24.41 18.74
C GLY A 198 11.04 24.39 18.63
N ILE A 199 10.42 23.21 18.58
CA ILE A 199 8.96 23.03 18.65
C ILE A 199 8.57 22.88 20.13
N THR A 200 7.93 23.90 20.70
CA THR A 200 7.62 23.96 22.13
C THR A 200 6.26 23.36 22.49
N ARG A 201 5.31 23.38 21.56
CA ARG A 201 3.94 22.87 21.73
C ARG A 201 3.82 21.45 21.21
N THR A 202 3.20 20.57 21.98
CA THR A 202 2.97 19.16 21.61
C THR A 202 2.01 19.02 20.44
N GLU A 203 1.02 19.91 20.33
CA GLU A 203 0.07 19.95 19.22
C GLU A 203 0.80 20.19 17.90
N GLU A 204 1.78 21.10 17.91
CA GLU A 204 2.57 21.39 16.71
C GLU A 204 3.45 20.21 16.29
N VAL A 205 3.94 19.39 17.23
CA VAL A 205 4.62 18.12 16.88
C VAL A 205 3.64 17.15 16.23
N ASN A 206 2.41 17.05 16.72
CA ASN A 206 1.39 16.20 16.10
C ASN A 206 1.06 16.66 14.68
N ASP A 207 0.93 17.97 14.44
CA ASP A 207 0.72 18.53 13.10
C ASP A 207 1.89 18.19 12.15
N CYS A 208 3.14 18.23 12.66
CA CYS A 208 4.32 17.80 11.89
C CYS A 208 4.23 16.32 11.50
N LEU A 209 3.92 15.45 12.48
CA LEU A 209 3.86 14.01 12.27
C LEU A 209 2.73 13.63 11.31
N GLU A 210 1.57 14.30 11.40
CA GLU A 210 0.46 14.12 10.48
C GLU A 210 0.85 14.54 9.05
N LEU A 211 1.53 15.69 8.88
CA LEU A 211 2.03 16.09 7.58
C LEU A 211 3.02 15.06 7.01
N PHE A 212 3.97 14.60 7.81
CA PHE A 212 4.95 13.60 7.37
C PHE A 212 4.31 12.24 7.05
N HIS A 213 3.25 11.88 7.78
CA HIS A 213 2.44 10.69 7.48
C HIS A 213 1.72 10.83 6.14
N ASN A 214 1.04 11.94 5.90
CA ASN A 214 0.35 12.19 4.64
C ASN A 214 1.32 12.17 3.45
N LEU A 215 2.51 12.75 3.62
CA LEU A 215 3.60 12.70 2.63
C LEU A 215 4.23 11.31 2.45
N GLY A 216 3.86 10.32 3.26
CA GLY A 216 4.42 8.96 3.19
C GLY A 216 5.86 8.84 3.66
N LEU A 217 6.35 9.81 4.45
CA LEU A 217 7.70 9.80 5.01
C LEU A 217 7.80 8.92 6.27
N ILE A 218 6.71 8.83 7.02
CA ILE A 218 6.56 8.04 8.25
C ILE A 218 5.14 7.42 8.29
N VAL A 219 4.88 6.51 9.24
CA VAL A 219 3.51 6.10 9.57
C VAL A 219 3.17 6.54 10.99
N TYR A 220 2.13 7.37 11.11
CA TYR A 220 1.62 7.87 12.39
C TYR A 220 0.09 7.75 12.42
N LEU A 221 -0.40 6.76 13.16
CA LEU A 221 -1.83 6.45 13.25
C LEU A 221 -2.39 6.96 14.58
N THR A 222 -3.56 7.60 14.56
CA THR A 222 -4.08 8.32 15.73
C THR A 222 -5.45 7.83 16.22
N ALA A 223 -5.99 6.77 15.61
CA ALA A 223 -7.34 6.26 15.85
C ALA A 223 -7.56 5.77 17.28
N THR A 224 -6.51 5.28 17.95
CA THR A 224 -6.56 4.85 19.35
C THR A 224 -5.36 5.39 20.14
N GLN A 225 -5.39 5.23 21.47
CA GLN A 225 -4.28 5.65 22.33
C GLN A 225 -3.01 4.82 22.10
N ASN A 226 -3.13 3.52 21.86
CA ASN A 226 -1.99 2.65 21.57
C ASN A 226 -1.35 3.05 20.24
N LEU A 227 -2.17 3.27 19.21
CA LEU A 227 -1.71 3.69 17.89
C LEU A 227 -0.98 5.03 17.93
N ARG A 228 -1.56 6.00 18.65
CA ARG A 228 -0.97 7.33 18.81
C ARG A 228 0.39 7.29 19.50
N ASN A 229 0.67 6.27 20.31
CA ASN A 229 1.89 6.24 21.11
C ASN A 229 3.14 5.86 20.30
N VAL A 230 3.01 5.27 19.11
CA VAL A 230 4.14 4.82 18.30
C VAL A 230 4.17 5.60 16.98
N VAL A 231 5.36 6.07 16.63
CA VAL A 231 5.66 6.70 15.35
C VAL A 231 6.62 5.79 14.59
N ALA A 232 6.16 5.19 13.50
CA ALA A 232 7.02 4.39 12.63
C ALA A 232 7.81 5.33 11.71
N LEU A 233 9.11 5.46 11.98
CA LEU A 233 10.00 6.30 11.17
C LEU A 233 10.33 5.66 9.81
N ASP A 234 10.22 4.33 9.75
CA ASP A 234 10.37 3.54 8.54
C ASP A 234 9.07 2.78 8.24
N PRO A 235 8.30 3.18 7.21
CA PRO A 235 7.13 2.42 6.75
C PRO A 235 7.41 0.94 6.49
N GLN A 236 8.61 0.57 6.05
CA GLN A 236 8.98 -0.83 5.79
C GLN A 236 9.10 -1.64 7.09
N TRP A 237 9.39 -1.00 8.21
CA TRP A 237 9.37 -1.67 9.52
C TRP A 237 7.95 -2.14 9.87
N LEU A 238 6.96 -1.27 9.68
CA LEU A 238 5.57 -1.63 9.94
C LEU A 238 5.10 -2.73 8.99
N ALA A 239 5.40 -2.57 7.69
CA ALA A 239 5.16 -3.57 6.67
C ALA A 239 5.75 -4.94 7.05
N SER A 240 7.02 -4.96 7.48
CA SER A 240 7.70 -6.17 7.94
C SER A 240 7.08 -6.78 9.20
N ALA A 241 6.65 -5.94 10.15
CA ALA A 241 5.98 -6.38 11.37
C ALA A 241 4.63 -7.07 11.06
N LEU A 242 3.82 -6.48 10.18
CA LEU A 242 2.57 -7.08 9.70
C LEU A 242 2.84 -8.35 8.87
N GLY A 243 3.91 -8.35 8.08
CA GLY A 243 4.38 -9.50 7.32
C GLY A 243 4.83 -10.70 8.16
N ARG A 244 5.09 -10.54 9.47
CA ARG A 244 5.31 -11.69 10.37
C ARG A 244 4.04 -12.51 10.59
N VAL A 245 2.88 -11.91 10.40
CA VAL A 245 1.57 -12.54 10.60
C VAL A 245 0.89 -12.79 9.25
N ILE A 246 0.77 -11.76 8.43
CA ILE A 246 0.12 -11.80 7.11
C ILE A 246 1.19 -12.10 6.07
N ARG A 247 1.41 -13.37 5.73
CA ARG A 247 2.42 -13.80 4.75
C ARG A 247 2.01 -15.07 4.00
N ASP A 248 2.62 -15.26 2.84
CA ASP A 248 2.54 -16.53 2.12
C ASP A 248 3.59 -17.52 2.66
N VAL A 249 3.13 -18.54 3.40
CA VAL A 249 3.97 -19.57 4.01
C VAL A 249 4.66 -20.46 2.96
N LYS A 250 4.16 -20.50 1.72
CA LYS A 250 4.81 -21.25 0.63
C LYS A 250 6.11 -20.59 0.18
N VAL A 251 6.22 -19.29 0.37
CA VAL A 251 7.37 -18.47 -0.03
C VAL A 251 8.28 -18.19 1.16
N HIS A 252 7.73 -18.12 2.37
CA HIS A 252 8.46 -17.75 3.59
C HIS A 252 8.37 -18.85 4.65
N ASN A 253 9.41 -19.68 4.74
CA ASN A 253 9.54 -20.71 5.77
C ASN A 253 9.76 -20.09 7.16
N VAL A 254 9.21 -20.77 8.18
CA VAL A 254 9.48 -20.48 9.59
C VAL A 254 10.50 -21.48 10.12
N ASP A 255 11.25 -21.06 11.12
CA ASP A 255 12.08 -21.95 11.92
C ASP A 255 11.20 -22.97 12.67
N GLU A 256 11.08 -24.16 12.10
CA GLU A 256 10.22 -25.23 12.62
C GLU A 256 10.70 -25.75 13.98
N GLU A 257 12.00 -25.68 14.28
CA GLU A 257 12.54 -26.15 15.56
C GLU A 257 12.14 -25.20 16.68
N ARG A 258 12.36 -23.90 16.49
CA ARG A 258 11.94 -22.87 17.46
C ARG A 258 10.43 -22.88 17.69
N LEU A 259 9.65 -23.10 16.63
CA LEU A 259 8.18 -23.20 16.74
C LEU A 259 7.75 -24.45 17.54
N LYS A 260 8.42 -25.59 17.37
CA LYS A 260 8.16 -26.79 18.17
C LYS A 260 8.50 -26.58 19.64
N GLU A 261 9.63 -25.94 19.93
CA GLU A 261 10.06 -25.62 21.29
C GLU A 261 9.10 -24.68 22.02
N SER A 262 8.47 -23.74 21.29
CA SER A 262 7.48 -22.82 21.85
C SER A 262 6.15 -23.47 22.26
N GLY A 263 5.87 -24.68 21.76
CA GLY A 263 4.57 -25.35 21.94
C GLY A 263 3.43 -24.81 21.05
N LEU A 264 3.67 -23.77 20.24
CA LEU A 264 2.64 -23.07 19.45
C LEU A 264 2.43 -23.63 18.04
N SER A 265 2.85 -24.88 17.80
CA SER A 265 2.85 -25.48 16.46
C SER A 265 1.43 -25.70 15.92
N GLU A 266 0.47 -26.06 16.77
CA GLU A 266 -0.92 -26.26 16.35
C GLU A 266 -1.63 -24.92 16.10
N GLU A 267 -1.35 -23.91 16.89
CA GLU A 267 -1.84 -22.54 16.71
C GLU A 267 -1.31 -21.93 15.41
N TYR A 268 -0.02 -22.09 15.13
CA TYR A 268 0.59 -21.65 13.89
C TYR A 268 -0.04 -22.35 12.68
N LYS A 269 -0.31 -23.66 12.77
CA LYS A 269 -1.02 -24.39 11.72
C LYS A 269 -2.47 -23.91 11.58
N ALA A 270 -3.16 -23.60 12.67
CA ALA A 270 -4.52 -23.07 12.66
C ALA A 270 -4.59 -21.71 11.95
N LEU A 271 -3.58 -20.86 12.12
CA LEU A 271 -3.47 -19.57 11.45
C LEU A 271 -3.57 -19.69 9.93
N TYR A 272 -2.82 -20.62 9.31
CA TYR A 272 -2.78 -20.73 7.85
C TYR A 272 -3.75 -21.75 7.24
N THR A 273 -4.39 -22.57 8.07
CA THR A 273 -5.45 -23.48 7.61
C THR A 273 -6.83 -22.85 7.75
N SER A 274 -7.05 -22.06 8.80
CA SER A 274 -8.37 -21.51 9.16
C SER A 274 -8.41 -20.01 9.39
N GLY A 275 -7.27 -19.30 9.28
CA GLY A 275 -7.21 -17.86 9.54
C GLY A 275 -7.30 -17.50 11.03
N VAL A 276 -7.06 -18.43 11.95
CA VAL A 276 -7.30 -18.22 13.39
C VAL A 276 -5.99 -18.25 14.19
N ALA A 277 -5.74 -17.19 14.96
CA ALA A 277 -4.60 -17.06 15.87
C ALA A 277 -5.06 -16.90 17.34
N THR A 278 -4.16 -17.20 18.27
CA THR A 278 -4.25 -16.79 19.68
C THR A 278 -3.39 -15.54 19.90
N ILE A 279 -3.61 -14.82 21.00
CA ILE A 279 -2.78 -13.66 21.38
C ILE A 279 -1.33 -14.13 21.60
N ASP A 280 -1.13 -15.24 22.32
CA ASP A 280 0.18 -15.84 22.58
C ASP A 280 0.95 -16.15 21.29
N LEU A 281 0.26 -16.61 20.23
CA LEU A 281 0.89 -16.82 18.93
C LEU A 281 1.35 -15.50 18.31
N LEU A 282 0.53 -14.46 18.36
CA LEU A 282 0.90 -13.14 17.81
C LEU A 282 2.08 -12.53 18.57
N GLU A 283 2.07 -12.60 19.90
CA GLU A 283 3.20 -12.22 20.76
C GLU A 283 4.47 -12.99 20.40
N TYR A 284 4.37 -14.30 20.14
CA TYR A 284 5.50 -15.10 19.68
C TYR A 284 6.00 -14.65 18.31
N LEU A 285 5.11 -14.40 17.35
CA LEU A 285 5.46 -13.96 15.99
C LEU A 285 6.10 -12.55 15.98
N TRP A 286 5.66 -11.67 16.88
CA TRP A 286 6.27 -10.35 17.11
C TRP A 286 7.35 -10.38 18.20
N GLY A 287 7.76 -11.55 18.67
CA GLY A 287 8.78 -11.67 19.71
C GLY A 287 10.13 -11.09 19.30
N GLY A 288 10.96 -10.78 20.30
CA GLY A 288 12.30 -10.26 20.10
C GLY A 288 12.31 -8.75 19.95
N ASP A 289 12.52 -8.27 18.72
CA ASP A 289 12.68 -6.85 18.40
C ASP A 289 11.36 -6.06 18.29
N LEU A 290 10.20 -6.71 18.37
CA LEU A 290 8.87 -6.07 18.33
C LEU A 290 8.04 -6.32 19.60
N SER A 291 8.64 -6.89 20.65
CA SER A 291 7.90 -7.28 21.85
C SER A 291 7.21 -6.10 22.53
N ASP A 292 7.85 -4.93 22.54
CA ASP A 292 7.34 -3.70 23.16
C ASP A 292 6.15 -3.09 22.37
N GLU A 293 5.92 -3.53 21.13
CA GLU A 293 4.90 -2.99 20.21
C GLU A 293 3.75 -3.97 19.98
N THR A 294 3.71 -5.09 20.69
CA THR A 294 2.64 -6.09 20.53
C THR A 294 1.24 -5.45 20.66
N ASP A 295 1.03 -4.62 21.69
CA ASP A 295 -0.24 -3.92 21.90
C ASP A 295 -0.56 -2.94 20.76
N TYR A 296 0.45 -2.25 20.23
CA TYR A 296 0.31 -1.35 19.09
C TYR A 296 -0.08 -2.13 17.82
N LEU A 297 0.63 -3.22 17.52
CA LEU A 297 0.39 -4.04 16.32
C LEU A 297 -0.95 -4.76 16.37
N LEU A 298 -1.34 -5.29 17.54
CA LEU A 298 -2.63 -5.92 17.73
C LEU A 298 -3.78 -4.91 17.55
N ASP A 299 -3.67 -3.74 18.20
CA ASP A 299 -4.69 -2.70 18.10
C ASP A 299 -4.79 -2.13 16.69
N LEU A 300 -3.65 -2.03 15.98
CA LEU A 300 -3.61 -1.69 14.56
C LEU A 300 -4.40 -2.69 13.75
N MET A 301 -4.06 -3.98 13.83
CA MET A 301 -4.73 -5.00 13.04
C MET A 301 -6.25 -5.04 13.31
N LEU A 302 -6.67 -4.86 14.56
CA LEU A 302 -8.07 -4.83 14.94
C LEU A 302 -8.80 -3.57 14.43
N THR A 303 -8.16 -2.40 14.53
CA THR A 303 -8.76 -1.12 14.11
C THR A 303 -8.83 -1.00 12.59
N THR A 304 -7.90 -1.61 11.87
CA THR A 304 -7.78 -1.53 10.42
C THR A 304 -8.38 -2.76 9.71
N LEU A 305 -9.19 -3.55 10.42
CA LEU A 305 -9.92 -4.72 9.91
C LEU A 305 -9.03 -5.85 9.34
N LEU A 306 -7.74 -5.83 9.63
CA LEU A 306 -6.83 -6.94 9.33
C LEU A 306 -7.05 -8.14 10.25
N ALA A 307 -7.61 -7.88 11.44
CA ALA A 307 -7.96 -8.86 12.42
C ALA A 307 -9.32 -8.55 13.07
N SER A 308 -9.96 -9.58 13.61
CA SER A 308 -11.19 -9.43 14.39
C SER A 308 -11.17 -10.34 15.61
N ARG A 309 -11.67 -9.85 16.75
CA ARG A 309 -11.83 -10.68 17.95
C ARG A 309 -12.95 -11.68 17.72
N TRP A 310 -12.63 -12.97 17.83
CA TRP A 310 -13.56 -14.07 17.64
C TRP A 310 -13.70 -14.90 18.92
N ASN A 311 -14.84 -14.80 19.58
CA ASN A 311 -15.11 -15.54 20.81
C ASN A 311 -15.73 -16.90 20.49
N PHE A 312 -14.95 -17.98 20.63
CA PHE A 312 -15.47 -19.34 20.54
C PHE A 312 -15.30 -20.04 21.90
N ASN A 313 -16.39 -20.53 22.48
CA ASN A 313 -16.41 -21.34 23.72
C ASN A 313 -15.56 -20.76 24.88
N GLY A 314 -15.52 -19.44 25.05
CA GLY A 314 -14.77 -18.79 26.14
C GLY A 314 -13.28 -18.60 25.90
N SER A 315 -12.73 -19.04 24.76
CA SER A 315 -11.35 -18.73 24.35
C SER A 315 -11.31 -17.44 23.50
N SER A 316 -10.47 -16.49 23.90
CA SER A 316 -10.22 -15.25 23.13
C SER A 316 -9.33 -15.59 21.94
N LYS A 317 -9.93 -15.77 20.77
CA LYS A 317 -9.21 -16.01 19.51
C LYS A 317 -9.29 -14.78 18.62
N ILE A 318 -8.35 -14.70 17.68
CA ILE A 318 -8.26 -13.63 16.70
C ILE A 318 -8.42 -14.26 15.32
N LEU A 319 -9.38 -13.77 14.55
CA LEU A 319 -9.56 -14.12 13.15
C LEU A 319 -8.76 -13.14 12.29
N ILE A 320 -8.02 -13.64 11.31
CA ILE A 320 -7.27 -12.89 10.31
C ILE A 320 -7.87 -13.25 8.95
N PRO A 321 -8.86 -12.47 8.46
CA PRO A 321 -9.70 -12.86 7.33
C PRO A 321 -8.93 -13.18 6.05
N CYS A 322 -7.86 -12.44 5.76
CA CYS A 322 -7.06 -12.62 4.55
C CYS A 322 -6.31 -13.96 4.48
N LEU A 323 -6.18 -14.68 5.61
CA LEU A 323 -5.54 -16.00 5.69
C LEU A 323 -6.54 -17.16 5.71
N ILE A 324 -7.85 -16.88 5.65
CA ILE A 324 -8.86 -17.93 5.59
C ILE A 324 -8.72 -18.65 4.25
N SER A 325 -8.44 -19.95 4.30
CA SER A 325 -8.40 -20.78 3.10
C SER A 325 -9.79 -20.78 2.45
N SER A 326 -9.86 -20.37 1.17
CA SER A 326 -11.10 -20.47 0.39
C SER A 326 -11.56 -21.93 0.39
N VAL A 327 -12.59 -22.24 1.17
CA VAL A 327 -13.18 -23.58 1.19
C VAL A 327 -13.81 -23.81 -0.18
N ARG A 328 -13.18 -24.63 -1.02
CA ARG A 328 -13.64 -25.08 -2.36
C ARG A 328 -14.97 -25.85 -2.34
N SER A 329 -15.72 -25.82 -1.25
CA SER A 329 -17.08 -26.33 -1.18
C SER A 329 -17.97 -25.39 -2.00
N ARG A 330 -18.06 -25.63 -3.31
CA ARG A 330 -19.18 -25.24 -4.18
C ARG A 330 -20.50 -25.91 -3.74
N LYS A 331 -20.77 -25.99 -2.44
CA LYS A 331 -22.14 -26.13 -1.98
C LYS A 331 -22.75 -24.77 -2.26
N SER A 332 -23.45 -24.67 -3.40
CA SER A 332 -24.38 -23.57 -3.61
C SER A 332 -25.12 -23.41 -2.30
N VAL A 333 -24.93 -22.30 -1.60
CA VAL A 333 -25.77 -21.98 -0.44
C VAL A 333 -27.12 -21.71 -1.06
N LYS A 334 -27.92 -22.76 -1.28
CA LYS A 334 -29.31 -22.59 -1.63
C LYS A 334 -29.88 -21.82 -0.44
N PRO A 335 -30.44 -20.62 -0.64
CA PRO A 335 -31.03 -19.87 0.45
C PRO A 335 -31.98 -20.81 1.19
N ARG A 336 -31.84 -20.89 2.52
CA ARG A 336 -32.72 -21.73 3.35
C ARG A 336 -34.15 -21.24 3.13
N SER A 337 -34.87 -21.89 2.22
CA SER A 337 -36.20 -21.50 1.74
C SER A 337 -37.32 -21.74 2.75
N LYS A 338 -36.99 -21.96 4.02
CA LYS A 338 -37.96 -22.05 5.11
C LYS A 338 -37.66 -20.98 6.15
N GLY A 339 -38.27 -19.81 5.96
CA GLY A 339 -38.39 -18.77 7.00
C GLY A 339 -37.65 -17.45 6.78
N ALA A 340 -36.74 -17.35 5.80
CA ALA A 340 -36.11 -16.06 5.47
C ALA A 340 -37.11 -15.20 4.68
N LYS A 341 -37.55 -14.08 5.27
CA LYS A 341 -38.55 -13.17 4.66
C LYS A 341 -37.99 -12.31 3.52
N SER A 342 -36.67 -12.13 3.46
CA SER A 342 -36.00 -11.36 2.40
C SER A 342 -34.57 -11.87 2.18
N VAL A 343 -34.08 -11.82 0.94
CA VAL A 343 -32.68 -12.04 0.58
C VAL A 343 -32.14 -10.73 0.01
N PHE A 344 -31.00 -10.27 0.55
CA PHE A 344 -30.26 -9.14 -0.01
C PHE A 344 -29.07 -9.69 -0.79
N MET A 345 -29.00 -9.32 -2.07
CA MET A 345 -27.91 -9.68 -2.96
C MET A 345 -27.18 -8.40 -3.33
N PHE A 346 -25.90 -8.32 -2.98
CA PHE A 346 -25.01 -7.26 -3.44
C PHE A 346 -24.21 -7.83 -4.60
N ASP A 347 -24.39 -7.26 -5.78
CA ASP A 347 -23.71 -7.67 -7.00
C ASP A 347 -22.57 -6.69 -7.29
N PHE A 348 -21.35 -7.23 -7.30
CA PHE A 348 -20.12 -6.51 -7.62
C PHE A 348 -19.56 -6.97 -8.97
N SER A 349 -20.36 -7.58 -9.84
CA SER A 349 -19.92 -7.97 -11.20
C SER A 349 -19.42 -6.78 -12.02
N ASP A 350 -20.05 -5.62 -11.85
CA ASP A 350 -19.70 -4.36 -12.52
C ASP A 350 -18.95 -3.36 -11.59
N SER A 351 -18.50 -3.77 -10.41
CA SER A 351 -17.88 -2.89 -9.42
C SER A 351 -16.74 -3.57 -8.67
N PHE A 352 -15.74 -2.81 -8.23
CA PHE A 352 -14.60 -3.39 -7.51
C PHE A 352 -14.97 -3.72 -6.07
N LEU A 353 -14.74 -4.98 -5.68
CA LEU A 353 -14.77 -5.42 -4.29
C LEU A 353 -13.33 -5.51 -3.76
N PRO A 354 -12.93 -4.66 -2.80
CA PRO A 354 -11.58 -4.66 -2.26
C PRO A 354 -11.26 -5.94 -1.48
N ILE A 355 -10.01 -6.36 -1.55
CA ILE A 355 -9.50 -7.45 -0.70
C ILE A 355 -9.48 -6.95 0.75
N GLY A 356 -10.06 -7.73 1.67
CA GLY A 356 -10.18 -7.37 3.09
C GLY A 356 -11.52 -6.73 3.51
N MET A 357 -12.43 -6.49 2.56
CA MET A 357 -13.78 -6.00 2.88
C MET A 357 -14.75 -7.10 3.37
N ILE A 358 -14.41 -8.37 3.20
CA ILE A 358 -15.20 -9.56 3.59
C ILE A 358 -14.41 -10.41 4.56
#